data_AF-A0A9K3KYT8-F1
#
_entry.id   AF-A0A9K3KYT8-F1
#
_cell.length_a   1.000
_cell.length_b   1.000
_cell.length_c   1.000
_cell.angle_alpha   90.00
_cell.angle_beta   90.00
_cell.angle_gamma   90.00
#
_symmetry.space_group_name_H-M   'P 1'
#
loop_
_entity.id
_entity.type
_entity.pdbx_description
1 polymer ?
#
loop_
_entity_poly.entity_id
_entity_poly.type
_entity_poly.pdbx_seq_one_letter_code
_entity_poly.pdbx_strand_id
1 'polypeptide(L)'
;MSPNNSSNNQGIIDPSTLQTFGEVARFRQAEIVNQLYNENMRANTARSYEPRVEEFKAYCDVVFSGLGPERRYTVTHEKIYPFMFYQCFREKKTPASRGAKIPRFNHDDYIAIHNKYSSLTQDQRVEDPKVCLGLESIMSYKAALQKFHADQRDDNINNCSWQDHVWLAKCEKLMKVVKGRKQHVKRANYDEKVDHEMSPYGALDHIDQIENALFQMGSVSDSRSILSSLRNRFTFLFTTGGILRGESVYMAELSDLLHATVQRTRDPHPVTVMILQMATGKTNQDLKLYGRVARHKNVNLCSIGALGFYLMYRFHYTVLRQSDQESVQITRYYY
;
A
#
# COMPACT_ATOMS: atom_id res chain seq x y z
N MET A 1 -14.93 85.52 37.77
CA MET A 1 -13.49 85.71 37.47
C MET A 1 -12.69 84.80 38.38
N SER A 2 -11.57 84.29 37.85
CA SER A 2 -10.63 83.31 38.40
C SER A 2 -10.96 81.82 38.21
N PRO A 3 -9.93 81.00 37.93
CA PRO A 3 -9.95 80.05 36.80
C PRO A 3 -9.67 78.60 37.23
N ASN A 4 -9.85 77.64 36.31
CA ASN A 4 -9.21 76.34 36.43
C ASN A 4 -8.50 75.96 35.14
N ASN A 5 -7.22 75.68 35.30
CA ASN A 5 -6.23 75.35 34.28
C ASN A 5 -6.04 73.83 34.32
N SER A 6 -6.29 73.13 33.21
CA SER A 6 -5.89 71.73 33.05
C SER A 6 -5.15 71.58 31.73
N SER A 7 -3.83 71.53 31.87
CA SER A 7 -2.82 71.21 30.87
C SER A 7 -3.02 69.80 30.33
N ASN A 8 -3.37 69.67 29.05
CA ASN A 8 -3.31 68.40 28.33
C ASN A 8 -2.04 68.39 27.48
N ASN A 9 -1.01 67.76 28.03
CA ASN A 9 0.28 67.56 27.38
C ASN A 9 0.16 66.35 26.44
N GLN A 10 -0.32 66.54 25.21
CA GLN A 10 -0.26 65.52 24.17
C GLN A 10 1.18 65.47 23.65
N GLY A 11 1.97 64.56 24.21
CA GLY A 11 3.26 64.17 23.66
C GLY A 11 3.05 63.62 22.25
N ILE A 12 3.43 64.40 21.25
CA ILE A 12 3.53 63.97 19.86
C ILE A 12 4.67 62.96 19.82
N ILE A 13 4.34 61.68 19.75
CA ILE A 13 5.31 60.61 19.55
C ILE A 13 5.85 60.77 18.13
N ASP A 14 7.16 60.96 18.00
CA ASP A 14 7.85 61.13 16.72
C ASP A 14 7.57 59.91 15.80
N PRO A 15 7.10 60.12 14.56
CA PRO A 15 6.83 59.07 13.57
C PRO A 15 7.99 58.07 13.36
N SER A 16 9.24 58.51 13.53
CA SER A 16 10.42 57.65 13.44
C SER A 16 10.37 56.55 14.53
N THR A 17 10.01 56.92 15.75
CA THR A 17 9.88 56.04 16.92
C THR A 17 8.75 55.00 16.74
N LEU A 18 7.65 55.40 16.08
CA LEU A 18 6.52 54.52 15.74
C LEU A 18 6.88 53.49 14.65
N GLN A 19 7.68 53.88 13.65
CA GLN A 19 8.21 52.98 12.63
C GLN A 19 9.14 51.93 13.25
N THR A 20 10.08 52.35 14.10
CA THR A 20 11.01 51.43 14.78
C THR A 20 10.27 50.49 15.75
N PHE A 21 9.28 50.98 16.49
CA PHE A 21 8.42 50.12 17.34
C PHE A 21 7.65 49.09 16.52
N GLY A 22 7.12 49.49 15.36
CA GLY A 22 6.40 48.60 14.45
C GLY A 22 7.29 47.50 13.88
N GLU A 23 8.54 47.81 13.53
CA GLU A 23 9.51 46.84 13.02
C GLU A 23 9.96 45.86 14.12
N VAL A 24 10.28 46.36 15.31
CA VAL A 24 10.66 45.53 16.46
C VAL A 24 9.52 44.61 16.89
N ALA A 25 8.27 45.11 16.89
CA ALA A 25 7.09 44.29 17.20
C ALA A 25 6.87 43.18 16.17
N ARG A 26 7.02 43.47 14.87
CA ARG A 26 6.89 42.47 13.80
C ARG A 26 7.98 41.40 13.88
N PHE A 27 9.23 41.80 14.15
CA PHE A 27 10.33 40.87 14.35
C PHE A 27 10.04 39.91 15.51
N ARG A 28 9.61 40.44 16.66
CA ARG A 28 9.26 39.64 17.83
C ARG A 28 8.05 38.73 17.59
N GLN A 29 7.06 39.17 16.82
CA GLN A 29 5.92 38.34 16.42
C GLN A 29 6.37 37.16 15.55
N ALA A 30 7.27 37.39 14.58
CA ALA A 30 7.83 36.32 13.75
C ALA A 30 8.62 35.29 14.58
N GLU A 31 9.42 35.74 15.56
CA GLU A 31 10.13 34.84 16.48
C GLU A 31 9.17 33.97 17.30
N ILE A 32 8.11 34.55 17.87
CA ILE A 32 7.10 33.80 18.64
C ILE A 32 6.40 32.76 17.76
N VAL A 33 6.03 33.13 16.53
CA VAL A 33 5.42 32.19 15.58
C VAL A 33 6.38 31.05 15.24
N ASN A 34 7.66 31.34 15.02
CA ASN A 34 8.69 30.32 14.77
C ASN A 34 8.88 29.39 15.97
N GLN A 35 8.87 29.93 17.18
CA GLN A 35 8.94 29.13 18.40
C GLN A 35 7.74 28.19 18.53
N LEU A 36 6.51 28.71 18.42
CA LEU A 36 5.29 27.91 18.46
C LEU A 36 5.24 26.87 17.33
N TYR A 37 5.72 27.22 16.14
CA TYR A 37 5.81 26.30 15.02
C TYR A 37 6.77 25.14 15.31
N ASN A 38 7.94 25.43 15.89
CA ASN A 38 8.92 24.41 16.26
C ASN A 38 8.42 23.52 17.40
N GLU A 39 7.71 24.08 18.38
CA GLU A 39 7.06 23.33 19.46
C GLU A 39 5.94 22.40 18.95
N ASN A 40 5.17 22.85 17.95
CA ASN A 40 4.08 22.08 17.35
C ASN A 40 4.55 21.12 16.24
N MET A 41 5.75 21.32 15.70
CA MET A 41 6.33 20.42 14.72
C MET A 41 6.59 19.06 15.35
N ARG A 42 5.96 18.02 14.80
CA ARG A 42 6.19 16.64 15.25
C ARG A 42 7.70 16.37 15.18
N ALA A 43 8.30 15.91 16.29
CA ALA A 43 9.72 15.53 16.35
C ALA A 43 10.14 14.58 15.21
N ASN A 44 9.19 13.79 14.68
CA ASN A 44 9.38 12.90 13.54
C ASN A 44 9.66 13.64 12.21
N THR A 45 9.10 14.83 11.98
CA THR A 45 9.33 15.62 10.76
C THR A 45 10.72 16.24 10.77
N ALA A 46 11.14 16.82 11.89
CA ALA A 46 12.49 17.37 12.07
C ALA A 46 13.57 16.30 11.89
N ARG A 47 13.42 15.15 12.59
CA ARG A 47 14.29 13.97 12.45
C ARG A 47 14.37 13.42 11.02
N SER A 48 13.35 13.65 10.20
CA SER A 48 13.35 13.23 8.80
C SER A 48 14.03 14.29 7.91
N TYR A 49 13.76 15.57 8.09
CA TYR A 49 14.25 16.60 7.15
C TYR A 49 15.72 16.95 7.38
N GLU A 50 16.17 17.06 8.63
CA GLU A 50 17.53 17.45 8.97
C GLU A 50 18.61 16.59 8.28
N PRO A 51 18.56 15.24 8.34
CA PRO A 51 19.57 14.41 7.67
C PRO A 51 19.66 14.63 6.17
N ARG A 52 18.54 15.01 5.52
CA ARG A 52 18.47 15.22 4.07
C ARG A 52 19.07 16.57 3.68
N VAL A 53 18.83 17.60 4.49
CA VAL A 53 19.47 18.91 4.32
C VAL A 53 20.96 18.80 4.58
N GLU A 54 21.38 18.07 5.60
CA GLU A 54 22.80 17.84 5.91
C GLU A 54 23.52 17.05 4.80
N GLU A 55 22.85 16.07 4.19
CA GLU A 55 23.41 15.38 3.02
C GLU A 55 23.55 16.33 1.81
N PHE A 56 22.60 17.26 1.61
CA PHE A 56 22.71 18.27 0.56
C PHE A 56 23.84 19.28 0.83
N LYS A 57 24.03 19.72 2.08
CA LYS A 57 25.18 20.56 2.45
C LYS A 57 26.51 19.84 2.22
N ALA A 58 26.60 18.56 2.58
CA ALA A 58 27.78 17.73 2.30
C ALA A 58 28.04 17.58 0.79
N TYR A 59 26.99 17.50 -0.04
CA TYR A 59 27.11 17.59 -1.49
C TYR A 59 27.69 18.94 -1.93
N CYS A 60 27.16 20.04 -1.40
CA CYS A 60 27.66 21.39 -1.68
C CYS A 60 29.12 21.59 -1.25
N ASP A 61 29.55 21.01 -0.13
CA ASP A 61 30.92 21.09 0.37
C ASP A 61 31.93 20.49 -0.60
N VAL A 62 31.55 19.40 -1.27
CA VAL A 62 32.46 18.70 -2.18
C VAL A 62 32.36 19.26 -3.60
N VAL A 63 31.15 19.40 -4.13
CA VAL A 63 30.93 19.77 -5.54
C VAL A 63 31.07 21.29 -5.78
N PHE A 64 30.82 22.10 -4.77
CA PHE A 64 30.88 23.57 -4.84
C PHE A 64 31.87 24.15 -3.81
N SER A 65 32.94 23.40 -3.52
CA SER A 65 33.99 23.77 -2.56
C SER A 65 34.61 25.15 -2.84
N GLY A 66 34.77 25.50 -4.11
CA GLY A 66 35.33 26.79 -4.55
C GLY A 66 34.44 28.02 -4.31
N LEU A 67 33.17 27.85 -3.91
CA LEU A 67 32.29 28.95 -3.57
C LEU A 67 32.45 29.35 -2.09
N GLY A 68 32.30 30.64 -1.80
CA GLY A 68 32.23 31.14 -0.43
C GLY A 68 31.00 30.60 0.33
N PRO A 69 31.01 30.57 1.68
CA PRO A 69 29.99 29.90 2.49
C PRO A 69 28.55 30.31 2.17
N GLU A 70 28.32 31.61 1.96
CA GLU A 70 26.97 32.14 1.66
C GLU A 70 26.40 31.57 0.37
N ARG A 71 27.21 31.57 -0.70
CA ARG A 71 26.81 31.03 -2.01
C ARG A 71 26.87 29.51 -2.08
N ARG A 72 27.66 28.86 -1.23
CA ARG A 72 27.87 27.40 -1.26
C ARG A 72 26.59 26.65 -0.92
N TYR A 73 25.84 27.10 0.08
CA TYR A 73 24.62 26.42 0.53
C TYR A 73 23.33 26.99 -0.04
N THR A 74 23.37 28.13 -0.75
CA THR A 74 22.19 28.68 -1.42
C THR A 74 21.57 27.64 -2.35
N VAL A 75 20.28 27.38 -2.18
CA VAL A 75 19.53 26.40 -2.95
C VAL A 75 19.21 26.96 -4.33
N THR A 76 19.86 26.44 -5.37
CA THR A 76 19.67 26.86 -6.77
C THR A 76 19.35 25.66 -7.66
N HIS A 77 18.80 25.90 -8.86
CA HIS A 77 18.51 24.80 -9.80
C HIS A 77 19.76 24.02 -10.23
N GLU A 78 20.92 24.68 -10.33
CA GLU A 78 22.21 24.07 -10.68
C GLU A 78 22.65 23.04 -9.64
N LYS A 79 22.22 23.20 -8.39
CA LYS A 79 22.52 22.28 -7.29
C LYS A 79 21.42 21.24 -7.11
N ILE A 80 20.16 21.68 -7.16
CA ILE A 80 19.00 20.82 -6.91
C ILE A 80 18.88 19.73 -7.96
N TYR A 81 19.00 20.07 -9.26
CA TYR A 81 18.77 19.06 -10.28
C TYR A 81 19.80 17.92 -10.25
N PRO A 82 21.13 18.17 -10.27
CA PRO A 82 22.12 17.08 -10.22
C PRO A 82 22.06 16.30 -8.90
N PHE A 83 21.80 16.99 -7.79
CA PHE A 83 21.60 16.32 -6.50
C PHE A 83 20.38 15.39 -6.53
N MET A 84 19.22 15.87 -6.97
CA MET A 84 18.01 15.05 -7.07
C MET A 84 18.17 13.93 -8.09
N PHE A 85 18.87 14.16 -9.20
CA PHE A 85 19.22 13.11 -10.16
C PHE A 85 20.00 11.99 -9.47
N TYR A 86 21.06 12.33 -8.74
CA TYR A 86 21.81 11.37 -7.95
C TYR A 86 20.94 10.63 -6.94
N GLN A 87 20.08 11.33 -6.18
CA GLN A 87 19.15 10.70 -5.24
C GLN A 87 18.22 9.69 -5.91
N CYS A 88 17.77 9.99 -7.14
CA CYS A 88 16.89 9.12 -7.89
C CYS A 88 17.60 7.90 -8.50
N PHE A 89 18.89 7.98 -8.82
CA PHE A 89 19.60 6.93 -9.56
C PHE A 89 20.68 6.18 -8.78
N ARG A 90 20.99 6.58 -7.55
CA ARG A 90 21.84 5.81 -6.66
C ARG A 90 21.13 4.58 -6.10
N GLU A 91 21.92 3.58 -5.71
CA GLU A 91 21.41 2.48 -4.90
C GLU A 91 21.15 2.92 -3.46
N LYS A 92 20.19 2.27 -2.81
CA LYS A 92 19.90 2.50 -1.41
C LYS A 92 21.13 2.14 -0.57
N LYS A 93 21.58 3.08 0.26
CA LYS A 93 22.69 2.85 1.20
C LYS A 93 22.36 1.64 2.09
N THR A 94 23.32 0.73 2.24
CA THR A 94 23.23 -0.33 3.24
C THR A 94 23.09 0.31 4.63
N PRO A 95 22.22 -0.23 5.51
CA PRO A 95 22.13 0.26 6.87
C PRO A 95 23.51 0.17 7.51
N ALA A 96 23.99 1.28 8.06
CA ALA A 96 25.21 1.27 8.83
C ALA A 96 25.00 0.34 10.05
N SER A 97 26.01 -0.45 10.42
CA SER A 97 25.97 -1.21 11.67
C SER A 97 25.72 -0.26 12.84
N ARG A 98 25.04 -0.74 13.90
CA ARG A 98 24.73 0.08 15.09
C ARG A 98 26.02 0.78 15.58
N GLY A 99 26.06 2.11 15.49
CA GLY A 99 27.18 2.95 15.95
C GLY A 99 28.08 3.51 14.84
N ALA A 100 27.96 3.07 13.59
CA ALA A 100 28.69 3.67 12.47
C ALA A 100 28.07 5.02 12.09
N LYS A 101 28.90 6.08 12.00
CA LYS A 101 28.48 7.36 11.43
C LYS A 101 28.00 7.09 10.00
N ILE A 102 26.72 7.35 9.74
CA ILE A 102 26.14 7.22 8.40
C ILE A 102 27.05 8.02 7.44
N PRO A 103 27.53 7.43 6.33
CA PRO A 103 28.39 8.16 5.43
C PRO A 103 27.66 9.42 4.95
N ARG A 104 28.30 10.57 5.17
CA ARG A 104 28.04 11.81 4.43
C ARG A 104 28.01 11.49 2.93
N PHE A 105 27.37 12.37 2.17
CA PHE A 105 27.33 12.33 0.71
C PHE A 105 28.57 11.66 0.08
N ASN A 106 28.36 10.61 -0.72
CA ASN A 106 29.45 9.85 -1.35
C ASN A 106 29.77 10.47 -2.71
N HIS A 107 30.92 11.14 -2.80
CA HIS A 107 31.32 11.86 -4.00
C HIS A 107 31.71 10.94 -5.17
N ASP A 108 32.43 9.84 -4.88
CA ASP A 108 32.86 8.90 -5.91
C ASP A 108 31.64 8.22 -6.55
N ASP A 109 30.67 7.82 -5.73
CA ASP A 109 29.38 7.27 -6.20
C ASP A 109 28.58 8.31 -6.99
N TYR A 110 28.58 9.57 -6.56
CA TYR A 110 27.94 10.65 -7.31
C TYR A 110 28.55 10.84 -8.71
N ILE A 111 29.89 10.84 -8.82
CA ILE A 111 30.58 10.92 -10.11
C ILE A 111 30.28 9.68 -10.95
N ALA A 112 30.37 8.49 -10.37
CA ALA A 112 30.10 7.24 -11.07
C ALA A 112 28.69 7.20 -11.67
N ILE A 113 27.68 7.63 -10.91
CA ILE A 113 26.31 7.76 -11.40
C ILE A 113 26.22 8.80 -12.52
N HIS A 114 26.78 10.00 -12.37
CA HIS A 114 26.68 10.99 -13.45
C HIS A 114 27.38 10.53 -14.74
N ASN A 115 28.57 9.95 -14.62
CA ASN A 115 29.35 9.42 -15.75
C ASN A 115 28.61 8.28 -16.47
N LYS A 116 28.00 7.36 -15.70
CA LYS A 116 27.22 6.24 -16.25
C LYS A 116 26.12 6.72 -17.18
N TYR A 117 25.40 7.78 -16.81
CA TYR A 117 24.26 8.27 -17.58
C TYR A 117 24.66 9.30 -18.65
N SER A 118 25.80 9.98 -18.52
CA SER A 118 26.33 10.86 -19.57
C SER A 118 26.91 10.09 -20.75
N SER A 119 27.36 8.85 -20.55
CA SER A 119 27.92 8.00 -21.61
C SER A 119 26.87 7.21 -22.41
N LEU A 120 25.57 7.32 -22.05
CA LEU A 120 24.52 6.58 -22.73
C LEU A 120 24.21 7.20 -24.10
N THR A 121 24.17 6.37 -25.14
CA THR A 121 23.68 6.78 -26.46
C THR A 121 22.15 6.80 -26.49
N GLN A 122 21.57 7.54 -27.42
CA GLN A 122 20.12 7.79 -27.50
C GLN A 122 19.27 6.51 -27.61
N ASP A 123 19.86 5.41 -28.08
CA ASP A 123 19.19 4.12 -28.30
C ASP A 123 19.35 3.15 -27.11
N GLN A 124 20.17 3.47 -26.11
CA GLN A 124 20.36 2.60 -24.96
C GLN A 124 19.25 2.79 -23.93
N ARG A 125 18.57 1.68 -23.60
CA ARG A 125 17.56 1.68 -22.54
C ARG A 125 18.23 2.00 -21.20
N VAL A 126 17.73 3.05 -20.56
CA VAL A 126 18.15 3.44 -19.22
C VAL A 126 17.67 2.40 -18.22
N GLU A 127 18.61 1.69 -17.59
CA GLU A 127 18.31 0.74 -16.52
C GLU A 127 18.04 1.46 -15.20
N ASP A 128 17.02 0.97 -14.48
CA ASP A 128 16.75 1.39 -13.11
C ASP A 128 17.78 0.82 -12.13
N PRO A 129 18.07 1.50 -11.01
CA PRO A 129 18.94 0.95 -9.97
C PRO A 129 18.34 -0.33 -9.37
N LYS A 130 19.16 -1.34 -9.07
CA LYS A 130 18.71 -2.65 -8.56
C LYS A 130 17.93 -2.51 -7.25
N VAL A 131 18.42 -1.66 -6.35
CA VAL A 131 17.73 -1.31 -5.10
C VAL A 131 17.62 0.21 -5.03
N CYS A 132 16.54 0.76 -5.59
CA CYS A 132 16.34 2.21 -5.63
C CYS A 132 15.72 2.74 -4.33
N LEU A 133 15.92 4.04 -4.08
CA LEU A 133 15.13 4.78 -3.09
C LEU A 133 13.65 4.83 -3.52
N GLY A 134 12.75 4.61 -2.57
CA GLY A 134 11.31 4.68 -2.82
C GLY A 134 10.83 6.11 -3.08
N LEU A 135 9.68 6.25 -3.76
CA LEU A 135 9.08 7.55 -4.09
C LEU A 135 8.90 8.44 -2.86
N GLU A 136 8.47 7.88 -1.73
CA GLU A 136 8.31 8.61 -0.46
C GLU A 136 9.63 9.20 0.03
N SER A 137 10.73 8.46 -0.11
CA SER A 137 12.07 8.96 0.23
C SER A 137 12.46 10.13 -0.67
N ILE A 138 12.22 10.04 -1.98
CA ILE A 138 12.51 11.15 -2.90
C ILE A 138 11.63 12.37 -2.62
N MET A 139 10.33 12.18 -2.35
CA MET A 139 9.42 13.27 -1.98
C MET A 139 9.85 13.96 -0.68
N SER A 140 10.35 13.19 0.29
CA SER A 140 10.89 13.77 1.53
C SER A 140 12.18 14.57 1.32
N TYR A 141 13.03 14.25 0.33
CA TYR A 141 14.13 15.14 -0.08
C TYR A 141 13.59 16.43 -0.68
N LYS A 142 12.64 16.36 -1.62
CA LYS A 142 12.01 17.55 -2.21
C LYS A 142 11.46 18.48 -1.12
N ALA A 143 10.69 17.92 -0.18
CA ALA A 143 10.06 18.70 0.89
C ALA A 143 11.09 19.30 1.87
N ALA A 144 12.13 18.55 2.24
CA ALA A 144 13.20 19.05 3.10
C ALA A 144 13.98 20.21 2.45
N LEU A 145 14.32 20.07 1.16
CA LEU A 145 15.04 21.11 0.42
C LEU A 145 14.16 22.33 0.11
N GLN A 146 12.85 22.13 -0.10
CA GLN A 146 11.89 23.22 -0.25
C GLN A 146 11.75 24.03 1.03
N LYS A 147 11.72 23.36 2.20
CA LYS A 147 11.73 24.05 3.50
C LYS A 147 13.03 24.81 3.71
N PHE A 148 14.18 24.18 3.48
CA PHE A 148 15.48 24.84 3.60
C PHE A 148 15.61 26.06 2.68
N HIS A 149 15.06 25.98 1.46
CA HIS A 149 14.97 27.12 0.57
C HIS A 149 14.04 28.22 1.10
N ALA A 150 12.89 27.87 1.69
CA ALA A 150 11.98 28.85 2.29
C ALA A 150 12.68 29.62 3.43
N ASP A 151 13.40 28.92 4.31
CA ASP A 151 14.19 29.52 5.37
C ASP A 151 15.23 30.51 4.79
N GLN A 152 15.93 30.14 3.69
CA GLN A 152 16.86 31.06 3.00
C GLN A 152 16.19 32.30 2.39
N ARG A 153 14.91 32.21 2.01
CA ARG A 153 14.16 33.37 1.50
C ARG A 153 13.77 34.31 2.63
N ASP A 154 13.33 33.75 3.76
CA ASP A 154 12.98 34.52 4.95
C ASP A 154 14.21 35.27 5.49
N ASP A 155 15.39 34.65 5.42
CA ASP A 155 16.68 35.27 5.76
C ASP A 155 17.23 36.23 4.68
N ASN A 156 16.51 36.44 3.57
CA ASN A 156 16.94 37.24 2.41
C ASN A 156 18.26 36.79 1.75
N ILE A 157 18.66 35.53 1.95
CA ILE A 157 19.83 34.91 1.30
C ILE A 157 19.50 34.48 -0.13
N ASN A 158 18.26 34.07 -0.37
CA ASN A 158 17.79 33.56 -1.66
C ASN A 158 16.56 34.34 -2.14
N ASN A 159 16.62 34.87 -3.36
CA ASN A 159 15.53 35.65 -3.96
C ASN A 159 14.77 34.87 -5.05
N CYS A 160 15.16 33.63 -5.31
CA CYS A 160 14.55 32.81 -6.35
C CYS A 160 13.19 32.24 -5.90
N SER A 161 12.23 32.20 -6.82
CA SER A 161 10.99 31.42 -6.61
C SER A 161 11.28 29.92 -6.72
N TRP A 162 10.73 29.12 -5.80
CA TRP A 162 10.92 27.67 -5.80
C TRP A 162 10.39 27.04 -7.09
N GLN A 163 9.17 27.38 -7.50
CA GLN A 163 8.49 26.78 -8.65
C GLN A 163 9.12 27.20 -9.98
N ASP A 164 9.54 28.47 -10.09
CA ASP A 164 9.91 29.06 -11.38
C ASP A 164 11.42 28.98 -11.64
N HIS A 165 12.25 29.03 -10.58
CA HIS A 165 13.70 29.21 -10.72
C HIS A 165 14.52 28.06 -10.13
N VAL A 166 13.99 27.30 -9.17
CA VAL A 166 14.74 26.23 -8.48
C VAL A 166 14.27 24.84 -8.93
N TRP A 167 12.96 24.58 -8.86
CA TRP A 167 12.35 23.30 -9.16
C TRP A 167 11.75 23.28 -10.57
N LEU A 168 12.64 23.21 -11.56
CA LEU A 168 12.26 23.30 -12.97
C LEU A 168 11.54 22.03 -13.47
N ALA A 169 10.92 22.13 -14.66
CA ALA A 169 10.18 21.02 -15.30
C ALA A 169 10.98 19.71 -15.42
N LYS A 170 12.31 19.78 -15.53
CA LYS A 170 13.19 18.59 -15.52
C LYS A 170 13.16 17.81 -14.21
N CYS A 171 12.99 18.49 -13.06
CA CYS A 171 12.81 17.84 -11.77
C CYS A 171 11.44 17.13 -11.70
N GLU A 172 10.38 17.71 -12.24
CA GLU A 172 9.07 17.05 -12.33
C GLU A 172 9.09 15.80 -13.24
N LYS A 173 9.81 15.88 -14.37
CA LYS A 173 10.05 14.70 -15.22
C LYS A 173 10.80 13.60 -14.45
N LEU A 174 11.81 13.96 -13.67
CA LEU A 174 12.55 13.03 -12.82
C LEU A 174 11.63 12.33 -11.79
N MET A 175 10.72 13.06 -11.15
CA MET A 175 9.74 12.47 -10.22
C MET A 175 8.82 11.45 -10.90
N LYS A 176 8.39 11.74 -12.13
CA LYS A 176 7.56 10.82 -12.93
C LYS A 176 8.31 9.52 -13.26
N VAL A 177 9.60 9.60 -13.56
CA VAL A 177 10.45 8.41 -13.76
C VAL A 177 10.43 7.52 -12.52
N VAL A 178 10.72 8.08 -11.34
CA VAL A 178 10.70 7.31 -10.08
C VAL A 178 9.33 6.69 -9.79
N LYS A 179 8.24 7.43 -10.05
CA LYS A 179 6.87 6.93 -9.86
C LYS A 179 6.57 5.72 -10.76
N GLY A 180 7.09 5.69 -11.99
CA GLY A 180 6.91 4.60 -12.94
C GLY A 180 7.59 3.29 -12.55
N ARG A 181 8.69 3.33 -11.79
CA ARG A 181 9.51 2.16 -11.43
C ARG A 181 8.73 1.05 -10.76
N LYS A 182 7.83 1.39 -9.83
CA LYS A 182 7.01 0.39 -9.11
C LYS A 182 6.20 -0.47 -10.08
N GLN A 183 5.72 0.11 -11.17
CA GLN A 183 4.97 -0.62 -12.19
C GLN A 183 5.89 -1.48 -13.06
N HIS A 184 7.10 -1.02 -13.37
CA HIS A 184 8.10 -1.82 -14.09
C HIS A 184 8.55 -3.04 -13.30
N VAL A 185 8.81 -2.87 -11.98
CA VAL A 185 9.21 -3.97 -11.09
C VAL A 185 8.09 -5.02 -10.97
N LYS A 186 6.84 -4.58 -10.76
CA LYS A 186 5.69 -5.49 -10.73
C LYS A 186 5.62 -6.35 -12.00
N ARG A 187 5.70 -5.71 -13.17
CA ARG A 187 5.72 -6.38 -14.48
C ARG A 187 6.86 -7.35 -14.66
N ALA A 188 8.04 -7.04 -14.14
CA ALA A 188 9.19 -7.93 -14.21
C ALA A 188 9.02 -9.18 -13.33
N ASN A 189 8.36 -9.02 -12.18
CA ASN A 189 8.11 -10.10 -11.22
C ASN A 189 6.81 -10.87 -11.48
N TYR A 190 6.01 -10.47 -12.47
CA TYR A 190 4.65 -10.95 -12.70
C TYR A 190 3.71 -10.76 -11.49
N ASP A 191 4.02 -9.80 -10.62
CA ASP A 191 3.22 -9.50 -9.43
C ASP A 191 1.81 -9.00 -9.82
N GLU A 192 1.63 -8.44 -11.01
CA GLU A 192 0.29 -8.10 -11.53
C GLU A 192 -0.53 -9.32 -11.96
N LYS A 193 0.10 -10.48 -12.16
CA LYS A 193 -0.58 -11.72 -12.57
C LYS A 193 -0.98 -12.58 -11.38
N VAL A 194 -0.40 -12.34 -10.21
CA VAL A 194 -0.75 -13.02 -8.96
C VAL A 194 -1.67 -12.12 -8.17
N ASP A 195 -2.96 -12.46 -8.13
CA ASP A 195 -3.95 -11.74 -7.32
C ASP A 195 -4.41 -12.61 -6.14
N HIS A 196 -5.15 -12.01 -5.21
CA HIS A 196 -5.78 -12.69 -4.08
C HIS A 196 -6.66 -13.88 -4.50
N GLU A 197 -7.17 -13.89 -5.74
CA GLU A 197 -7.88 -15.03 -6.34
C GLU A 197 -7.00 -16.29 -6.46
N MET A 198 -5.67 -16.13 -6.48
CA MET A 198 -4.71 -17.22 -6.52
C MET A 198 -4.29 -17.72 -5.12
N SER A 199 -4.74 -17.04 -4.06
CA SER A 199 -4.45 -17.42 -2.66
C SER A 199 -4.81 -18.88 -2.32
N PRO A 200 -5.95 -19.45 -2.80
CA PRO A 200 -6.26 -20.86 -2.57
C PRO A 200 -5.19 -21.83 -3.09
N TYR A 201 -4.41 -21.43 -4.11
CA TYR A 201 -3.35 -22.29 -4.65
C TYR A 201 -2.10 -22.35 -3.78
N GLY A 202 -1.93 -21.43 -2.82
CA GLY A 202 -0.87 -21.54 -1.81
C GLY A 202 -1.06 -22.74 -0.87
N ALA A 203 -2.27 -23.32 -0.84
CA ALA A 203 -2.61 -24.48 -0.01
C ALA A 203 -2.71 -25.79 -0.80
N LEU A 204 -2.36 -25.82 -2.10
CA LEU A 204 -2.48 -27.03 -2.95
C LEU A 204 -1.84 -28.26 -2.30
N ASP A 205 -0.63 -28.10 -1.75
CA ASP A 205 0.15 -29.17 -1.13
C ASP A 205 -0.48 -29.70 0.18
N HIS A 206 -1.47 -29.00 0.72
CA HIS A 206 -2.12 -29.30 1.99
C HIS A 206 -3.60 -29.68 1.85
N ILE A 207 -4.15 -29.74 0.62
CA ILE A 207 -5.58 -30.04 0.39
C ILE A 207 -5.98 -31.38 1.03
N ASP A 208 -5.16 -32.43 0.85
CA ASP A 208 -5.42 -33.76 1.42
C ASP A 208 -5.48 -33.73 2.95
N GLN A 209 -4.60 -32.94 3.58
CA GLN A 209 -4.52 -32.82 5.04
C GLN A 209 -5.75 -32.09 5.59
N ILE A 210 -6.16 -31.00 4.94
CA ILE A 210 -7.33 -30.20 5.31
C ILE A 210 -8.61 -31.03 5.12
N GLU A 211 -8.74 -31.72 3.99
CA GLU A 211 -9.90 -32.57 3.70
C GLU A 211 -10.04 -33.69 4.74
N ASN A 212 -8.93 -34.38 5.06
CA ASN A 212 -8.94 -35.45 6.05
C ASN A 212 -9.34 -34.92 7.43
N ALA A 213 -8.80 -33.77 7.86
CA ALA A 213 -9.19 -33.14 9.12
C ALA A 213 -10.69 -32.81 9.17
N LEU A 214 -11.25 -32.25 8.08
CA LEU A 214 -12.68 -31.95 7.97
C LEU A 214 -13.54 -33.22 7.98
N PHE A 215 -13.09 -34.31 7.35
CA PHE A 215 -13.79 -35.58 7.35
C PHE A 215 -13.78 -36.26 8.73
N GLN A 216 -12.63 -36.29 9.41
CA GLN A 216 -12.48 -36.90 10.74
C GLN A 216 -13.31 -36.17 11.80
N MET A 217 -13.33 -34.83 11.79
CA MET A 217 -14.23 -34.06 12.68
C MET A 217 -15.70 -34.45 12.47
N GLY A 218 -16.07 -34.80 11.25
CA GLY A 218 -17.39 -35.31 10.89
C GLY A 218 -17.69 -36.75 11.31
N SER A 219 -16.75 -37.46 11.95
CA SER A 219 -16.91 -38.87 12.35
C SER A 219 -16.96 -39.08 13.87
N VAL A 220 -16.38 -38.17 14.66
CA VAL A 220 -16.20 -38.34 16.12
C VAL A 220 -17.17 -37.48 16.95
N SER A 221 -17.89 -36.56 16.31
CA SER A 221 -18.62 -35.50 17.01
C SER A 221 -20.13 -35.76 17.10
N ASP A 222 -20.85 -34.95 17.88
CA ASP A 222 -22.32 -34.97 17.91
C ASP A 222 -22.93 -34.61 16.54
N SER A 223 -24.20 -34.94 16.33
CA SER A 223 -24.84 -34.82 15.02
C SER A 223 -24.80 -33.41 14.41
N ARG A 224 -24.79 -32.34 15.23
CA ARG A 224 -24.66 -30.97 14.71
C ARG A 224 -23.26 -30.69 14.19
N SER A 225 -22.25 -31.17 14.90
CA SER A 225 -20.84 -31.04 14.52
C SER A 225 -20.52 -31.89 13.28
N ILE A 226 -21.14 -33.06 13.13
CA ILE A 226 -21.07 -33.87 11.90
C ILE A 226 -21.61 -33.08 10.72
N LEU A 227 -22.82 -32.54 10.83
CA LEU A 227 -23.47 -31.76 9.78
C LEU A 227 -22.63 -30.53 9.38
N SER A 228 -22.09 -29.80 10.36
CA SER A 228 -21.23 -28.64 10.09
C SER A 228 -19.93 -29.04 9.40
N SER A 229 -19.30 -30.14 9.81
CA SER A 229 -18.04 -30.61 9.24
C SER A 229 -18.22 -31.09 7.79
N LEU A 230 -19.29 -31.84 7.50
CA LEU A 230 -19.63 -32.27 6.14
C LEU A 230 -19.95 -31.08 5.22
N ARG A 231 -20.66 -30.06 5.73
CA ARG A 231 -20.89 -28.81 5.00
C ARG A 231 -19.58 -28.10 4.68
N ASN A 232 -18.71 -27.93 5.68
CA ASN A 232 -17.44 -27.24 5.52
C ASN A 232 -16.52 -27.97 4.53
N ARG A 233 -16.50 -29.32 4.59
CA ARG A 233 -15.80 -30.18 3.64
C ARG A 233 -16.29 -29.96 2.21
N PHE A 234 -17.61 -29.95 1.99
CA PHE A 234 -18.18 -29.65 0.69
C PHE A 234 -17.77 -28.25 0.21
N THR A 235 -17.98 -27.22 1.04
CA THR A 235 -17.64 -25.84 0.67
C THR A 235 -16.17 -25.68 0.31
N PHE A 236 -15.26 -26.23 1.12
CA PHE A 236 -13.81 -26.20 0.87
C PHE A 236 -13.43 -26.84 -0.47
N LEU A 237 -13.89 -28.07 -0.72
CA LEU A 237 -13.58 -28.78 -1.96
C LEU A 237 -14.22 -28.11 -3.18
N PHE A 238 -15.41 -27.51 -3.01
CA PHE A 238 -16.11 -26.87 -4.10
C PHE A 238 -15.52 -25.50 -4.47
N THR A 239 -15.14 -24.68 -3.49
CA THR A 239 -14.48 -23.40 -3.75
C THR A 239 -13.09 -23.59 -4.32
N THR A 240 -12.34 -24.58 -3.83
CA THR A 240 -10.99 -24.87 -4.32
C THR A 240 -11.02 -25.50 -5.71
N GLY A 241 -11.88 -26.51 -5.93
CA GLY A 241 -11.97 -27.20 -7.22
C GLY A 241 -12.71 -26.42 -8.31
N GLY A 242 -13.61 -25.52 -7.94
CA GLY A 242 -14.40 -24.68 -8.85
C GLY A 242 -13.85 -23.26 -9.04
N ILE A 243 -12.79 -22.89 -8.31
CA ILE A 243 -12.23 -21.52 -8.25
C ILE A 243 -13.34 -20.52 -7.92
N LEU A 244 -14.09 -20.81 -6.85
CA LEU A 244 -15.23 -20.01 -6.42
C LEU A 244 -14.89 -19.22 -5.18
N ARG A 245 -15.44 -18.01 -5.09
CA ARG A 245 -15.44 -17.25 -3.84
C ARG A 245 -16.43 -17.91 -2.87
N GLY A 246 -16.11 -17.90 -1.58
CA GLY A 246 -17.00 -18.43 -0.54
C GLY A 246 -18.38 -17.75 -0.56
N GLU A 247 -18.42 -16.45 -0.84
CA GLU A 247 -19.66 -15.67 -1.00
C GLU A 247 -20.56 -16.23 -2.12
N SER A 248 -19.97 -16.67 -3.24
CA SER A 248 -20.71 -17.25 -4.36
C SER A 248 -21.39 -18.55 -3.98
N VAL A 249 -20.74 -19.37 -3.14
CA VAL A 249 -21.33 -20.63 -2.65
C VAL A 249 -22.34 -20.38 -1.52
N TYR A 250 -22.11 -19.37 -0.69
CA TYR A 250 -23.02 -19.00 0.40
C TYR A 250 -24.36 -18.47 -0.10
N MET A 251 -24.35 -17.69 -1.19
CA MET A 251 -25.57 -17.13 -1.79
C MET A 251 -26.27 -18.09 -2.76
N ALA A 252 -25.66 -19.24 -3.06
CA ALA A 252 -26.22 -20.21 -3.99
C ALA A 252 -27.37 -21.00 -3.35
N GLU A 253 -28.44 -21.19 -4.13
CA GLU A 253 -29.48 -22.16 -3.81
C GLU A 253 -29.10 -23.56 -4.31
N LEU A 254 -29.69 -24.60 -3.73
CA LEU A 254 -29.48 -25.96 -4.22
C LEU A 254 -29.97 -26.14 -5.67
N SER A 255 -31.01 -25.40 -6.06
CA SER A 255 -31.54 -25.32 -7.43
C SER A 255 -30.58 -24.68 -8.44
N ASP A 256 -29.60 -23.90 -7.99
CA ASP A 256 -28.57 -23.31 -8.85
C ASP A 256 -27.48 -24.32 -9.25
N LEU A 257 -27.46 -25.50 -8.61
CA LEU A 257 -26.55 -26.58 -8.92
C LEU A 257 -27.14 -27.51 -9.98
N LEU A 258 -26.45 -27.59 -11.11
CA LEU A 258 -26.72 -28.52 -12.20
C LEU A 258 -25.67 -29.63 -12.22
N HIS A 259 -26.13 -30.88 -12.24
CA HIS A 259 -25.28 -32.03 -12.46
C HIS A 259 -25.41 -32.51 -13.91
N ALA A 260 -24.30 -32.54 -14.64
CA ALA A 260 -24.26 -32.94 -16.05
C ALA A 260 -23.20 -34.01 -16.28
N THR A 261 -23.55 -35.03 -17.05
CA THR A 261 -22.59 -36.00 -17.57
C THR A 261 -22.30 -35.66 -19.03
N VAL A 262 -21.03 -35.37 -19.32
CA VAL A 262 -20.56 -34.96 -20.64
C VAL A 262 -19.60 -36.02 -21.16
N GLN A 263 -19.84 -36.52 -22.37
CA GLN A 263 -18.92 -37.41 -23.08
C GLN A 263 -18.79 -36.95 -24.53
N ARG A 264 -17.58 -36.57 -24.95
CA ARG A 264 -17.30 -36.27 -26.36
C ARG A 264 -16.93 -37.56 -27.09
N THR A 265 -17.03 -37.52 -28.42
CA THR A 265 -16.71 -38.67 -29.30
C THR A 265 -15.29 -39.21 -29.12
N ARG A 266 -14.35 -38.39 -28.64
CA ARG A 266 -12.95 -38.77 -28.39
C ARG A 266 -12.64 -39.08 -26.92
N ASP A 267 -13.60 -38.88 -26.01
CA ASP A 267 -13.38 -39.11 -24.58
C ASP A 267 -13.52 -40.62 -24.30
N PRO A 268 -12.52 -41.26 -23.67
CA PRO A 268 -12.57 -42.69 -23.39
C PRO A 268 -13.66 -43.04 -22.36
N HIS A 269 -14.06 -42.08 -21.52
CA HIS A 269 -15.08 -42.24 -20.48
C HIS A 269 -15.89 -40.96 -20.32
N PRO A 270 -17.18 -41.03 -19.91
CA PRO A 270 -17.98 -39.86 -19.57
C PRO A 270 -17.42 -39.12 -18.35
N VAL A 271 -17.43 -37.79 -18.39
CA VAL A 271 -17.03 -36.92 -17.29
C VAL A 271 -18.27 -36.34 -16.63
N THR A 272 -18.39 -36.56 -15.34
CA THR A 272 -19.43 -35.97 -14.50
C THR A 272 -18.96 -34.60 -14.00
N VAL A 273 -19.78 -33.56 -14.19
CA VAL A 273 -19.47 -32.18 -13.79
C VAL A 273 -20.64 -31.61 -13.00
N MET A 274 -20.32 -30.96 -11.89
CA MET A 274 -21.26 -30.14 -11.13
C MET A 274 -21.02 -28.67 -11.46
N ILE A 275 -22.08 -27.99 -11.87
CA ILE A 275 -22.09 -26.61 -12.36
C ILE A 275 -22.93 -25.78 -11.41
N LEU A 276 -22.37 -24.72 -10.85
CA LEU A 276 -23.09 -23.69 -10.12
C LEU A 276 -23.36 -22.51 -11.06
N GLN A 277 -24.62 -22.19 -11.31
CA GLN A 277 -24.98 -20.93 -11.94
C GLN A 277 -24.97 -19.82 -10.87
N MET A 278 -24.11 -18.82 -11.03
CA MET A 278 -24.06 -17.69 -10.10
C MET A 278 -25.03 -16.61 -10.57
N ALA A 279 -26.01 -16.26 -9.72
CA ALA A 279 -26.84 -15.09 -9.93
C ALA A 279 -26.00 -13.81 -9.82
N THR A 280 -26.40 -12.80 -10.58
CA THR A 280 -25.79 -11.49 -10.84
C THR A 280 -24.87 -10.95 -9.72
N GLY A 281 -23.61 -10.67 -10.08
CA GLY A 281 -22.66 -9.96 -9.22
C GLY A 281 -22.67 -8.46 -9.50
N LYS A 282 -22.17 -7.63 -8.56
CA LYS A 282 -22.14 -6.16 -8.65
C LYS A 282 -21.54 -5.61 -9.96
N THR A 283 -20.70 -6.38 -10.63
CA THR A 283 -19.95 -5.98 -11.85
C THR A 283 -20.41 -6.74 -13.09
N ASN A 284 -21.36 -7.67 -12.96
CA ASN A 284 -21.82 -8.50 -14.07
C ASN A 284 -23.04 -7.84 -14.70
N GLN A 285 -22.80 -7.03 -15.72
CA GLN A 285 -23.83 -6.41 -16.58
C GLN A 285 -24.57 -7.52 -17.37
N ASP A 286 -25.48 -8.25 -16.72
CA ASP A 286 -26.34 -9.31 -17.29
C ASP A 286 -25.66 -10.59 -17.82
N LEU A 287 -24.36 -10.77 -17.59
CA LEU A 287 -23.66 -12.02 -17.92
C LEU A 287 -23.85 -13.07 -16.81
N LYS A 288 -24.39 -14.25 -17.18
CA LYS A 288 -24.42 -15.44 -16.31
C LYS A 288 -23.01 -15.99 -16.15
N LEU A 289 -22.54 -16.10 -14.90
CA LEU A 289 -21.28 -16.75 -14.58
C LEU A 289 -21.54 -18.17 -14.08
N TYR A 290 -20.60 -19.08 -14.36
CA TYR A 290 -20.69 -20.48 -13.96
C TYR A 290 -19.44 -20.90 -13.20
N GLY A 291 -19.63 -21.45 -12.00
CA GLY A 291 -18.64 -22.27 -11.32
C GLY A 291 -18.77 -23.71 -11.78
N ARG A 292 -17.66 -24.43 -11.97
CA ARG A 292 -17.73 -25.82 -12.40
C ARG A 292 -16.62 -26.65 -11.79
N VAL A 293 -16.98 -27.85 -11.36
CA VAL A 293 -16.03 -28.82 -10.83
C VAL A 293 -16.32 -30.19 -11.43
N ALA A 294 -15.29 -30.84 -11.97
CA ALA A 294 -15.40 -32.21 -12.44
C ALA A 294 -15.34 -33.18 -11.26
N ARG A 295 -15.95 -34.36 -11.42
CA ARG A 295 -15.81 -35.46 -10.48
C ARG A 295 -14.34 -35.82 -10.35
N HIS A 296 -13.84 -35.75 -9.12
CA HIS A 296 -12.45 -36.10 -8.82
C HIS A 296 -12.26 -37.62 -8.82
N LYS A 297 -11.09 -38.11 -9.30
CA LYS A 297 -10.76 -39.55 -9.31
C LYS A 297 -10.58 -40.08 -7.88
N ASN A 298 -9.84 -39.35 -7.05
CA ASN A 298 -9.77 -39.61 -5.62
C ASN A 298 -11.11 -39.19 -4.97
N VAL A 299 -11.78 -40.15 -4.33
CA VAL A 299 -13.09 -39.96 -3.69
C VAL A 299 -13.04 -38.97 -2.52
N ASN A 300 -11.90 -38.89 -1.84
CA ASN A 300 -11.70 -37.98 -0.70
C ASN A 300 -11.71 -36.51 -1.18
N LEU A 301 -11.15 -36.24 -2.35
CA LEU A 301 -11.11 -34.90 -2.93
C LEU A 301 -12.33 -34.56 -3.82
N CYS A 302 -13.32 -35.45 -3.88
CA CYS A 302 -14.47 -35.26 -4.75
C CYS A 302 -15.51 -34.34 -4.11
N SER A 303 -15.62 -33.11 -4.61
CA SER A 303 -16.64 -32.13 -4.19
C SER A 303 -18.07 -32.64 -4.39
N ILE A 304 -18.34 -33.37 -5.48
CA ILE A 304 -19.65 -33.98 -5.76
C ILE A 304 -19.99 -35.04 -4.70
N GLY A 305 -19.01 -35.88 -4.35
CA GLY A 305 -19.17 -36.87 -3.27
C GLY A 305 -19.36 -36.21 -1.90
N ALA A 306 -18.64 -35.12 -1.63
CA ALA A 306 -18.79 -34.34 -0.41
C ALA A 306 -20.19 -33.72 -0.28
N LEU A 307 -20.74 -33.17 -1.36
CA LEU A 307 -22.13 -32.72 -1.41
C LEU A 307 -23.10 -33.86 -1.10
N GLY A 308 -22.89 -35.02 -1.72
CA GLY A 308 -23.71 -36.22 -1.49
C GLY A 308 -23.76 -36.63 -0.02
N PHE A 309 -22.61 -36.75 0.65
CA PHE A 309 -22.56 -37.06 2.09
C PHE A 309 -23.26 -36.00 2.95
N TYR A 310 -23.04 -34.72 2.64
CA TYR A 310 -23.70 -33.62 3.36
C TYR A 310 -25.22 -33.68 3.21
N LEU A 311 -25.74 -33.83 1.98
CA LEU A 311 -27.18 -33.88 1.72
C LEU A 311 -27.83 -35.13 2.33
N MET A 312 -27.19 -36.29 2.18
CA MET A 312 -27.67 -37.55 2.76
C MET A 312 -27.80 -37.41 4.28
N TYR A 313 -26.74 -36.95 4.95
CA TYR A 313 -26.77 -36.78 6.40
C TYR A 313 -27.78 -35.72 6.82
N ARG A 314 -27.84 -34.58 6.11
CA ARG A 314 -28.79 -33.50 6.39
C ARG A 314 -30.23 -33.98 6.32
N PHE A 315 -30.63 -34.64 5.24
CA PHE A 315 -32.01 -35.09 5.05
C PHE A 315 -32.35 -36.27 5.97
N HIS A 316 -31.46 -37.25 6.11
CA HIS A 316 -31.67 -38.37 7.03
C HIS A 316 -31.83 -37.90 8.48
N TYR A 317 -30.95 -37.01 8.95
CA TYR A 317 -31.01 -36.46 10.30
C TYR A 317 -32.26 -35.58 10.54
N THR A 318 -32.71 -34.85 9.52
CA THR A 318 -33.93 -34.02 9.63
C THR A 318 -35.18 -34.90 9.78
N VAL A 319 -35.26 -36.01 9.04
CA VAL A 319 -36.37 -36.97 9.13
C VAL A 319 -36.40 -37.67 10.50
N LEU A 320 -35.27 -38.14 11.00
CA LEU A 320 -35.19 -38.79 12.31
C LEU A 320 -35.65 -37.87 13.46
N ARG A 321 -35.32 -36.58 13.38
CA ARG A 321 -35.72 -35.63 14.41
C ARG A 321 -37.22 -35.33 14.39
N GLN A 322 -37.86 -35.41 13.23
CA GLN A 322 -39.31 -35.26 13.11
C GLN A 322 -40.03 -36.48 13.70
N SER A 323 -39.54 -37.70 13.44
CA SER A 323 -40.08 -38.92 14.06
C SER A 323 -39.83 -39.01 15.58
N ASP A 324 -38.73 -38.47 16.08
CA ASP A 324 -38.45 -38.38 17.52
C ASP A 324 -39.36 -37.35 18.22
N GLN A 325 -39.73 -36.26 17.54
CA GLN A 325 -40.70 -35.30 18.05
C GLN A 325 -42.14 -35.85 18.02
N GLU A 326 -42.49 -36.63 17.00
CA GLU A 326 -43.78 -37.33 16.93
C GLU A 326 -43.89 -38.47 17.94
N SER A 327 -42.84 -39.27 18.16
CA SER A 327 -42.85 -40.33 19.18
C SER A 327 -42.86 -39.80 20.62
N VAL A 328 -42.25 -38.64 20.88
CA VAL A 328 -42.39 -37.93 22.17
C VAL A 328 -43.81 -37.35 22.36
N GLN A 329 -44.53 -37.01 21.27
CA GLN A 329 -45.96 -36.67 21.37
C GLN A 329 -46.84 -37.91 21.55
N ILE A 330 -46.57 -39.02 20.86
CA ILE A 330 -47.37 -40.26 20.93
C ILE A 330 -47.24 -40.94 22.30
N THR A 331 -46.08 -40.83 22.97
CA THR A 331 -45.89 -41.37 24.33
C THR A 331 -46.64 -40.55 25.41
N ARG A 332 -47.19 -39.37 25.07
CA ARG A 332 -48.05 -38.57 25.97
C ARG A 332 -49.55 -38.84 25.81
N TYR A 333 -49.95 -39.69 24.86
CA TYR A 333 -51.37 -39.95 24.55
C TYR A 333 -51.83 -41.40 24.75
N TYR A 334 -51.02 -42.26 25.37
CA TYR A 334 -51.45 -43.59 25.80
C TYR A 334 -51.22 -43.78 27.30
N TYR A 335 -52.14 -43.19 28.08
CA TYR A 335 -52.76 -43.83 29.24
C TYR A 335 -54.12 -44.37 28.80
#